data_AF-A0A7Y5AD85-F1
#
_entry.id   AF-A0A7Y5AD85-F1
#
_cell.length_a   1.000
_cell.length_b   1.000
_cell.length_c   1.000
_cell.angle_alpha   90.00
_cell.angle_beta   90.00
_cell.angle_gamma   90.00
#
_symmetry.space_group_name_H-M   'P 1'
#
loop_
_entity.id
_entity.type
_entity.pdbx_description
1 polymer ?
#
loop_
_entity_poly.entity_id
_entity_poly.type
_entity_poly.pdbx_seq_one_letter_code
_entity_poly.pdbx_strand_id
1 'polypeptide(L)' 'AGHSLPTARELAAQTRFELHSRGGHVGFVDGSLRNPGYYLERRIPQWLLEGN' A
#
# COMPACT_ATOMS: atom_id res chain seq x y z
N ALA A 1 20.32 -13.55 -1.21
CA ALA A 1 19.28 -12.93 -0.35
C ALA A 1 17.97 -13.01 -1.10
N GLY A 2 16.89 -13.48 -0.47
CA GLY A 2 15.62 -13.81 -1.15
C GLY A 2 15.00 -12.61 -1.87
N HIS A 3 14.78 -12.75 -3.17
CA HIS A 3 14.12 -11.73 -3.99
C HIS A 3 12.60 -11.89 -3.84
N SER A 4 12.04 -11.36 -2.76
CA SER A 4 10.59 -11.44 -2.49
C SER A 4 9.81 -10.22 -2.98
N LEU A 5 10.50 -9.14 -3.38
CA LEU A 5 9.89 -7.93 -3.91
C LEU A 5 10.32 -7.70 -5.36
N PRO A 6 9.41 -7.27 -6.25
CA PRO A 6 9.76 -6.97 -7.62
C PRO A 6 10.66 -5.74 -7.71
N THR A 7 11.56 -5.74 -8.68
CA THR A 7 12.28 -4.55 -9.13
C THR A 7 11.36 -3.67 -9.98
N ALA A 8 11.74 -2.40 -10.14
CA ALA A 8 10.99 -1.46 -10.97
C ALA A 8 10.84 -1.91 -12.45
N ARG A 9 11.79 -2.71 -12.97
CA ARG A 9 11.75 -3.24 -14.34
C ARG A 9 10.80 -4.43 -14.51
N GLU A 10 10.44 -5.08 -13.42
CA GLU A 10 9.47 -6.19 -13.41
C GLU A 10 8.02 -5.68 -13.31
N LEU A 11 7.82 -4.40 -13.00
CA LEU A 11 6.51 -3.76 -12.92
C LEU A 11 6.12 -3.18 -14.29
N ALA A 12 4.83 -3.25 -14.63
CA ALA A 12 4.31 -2.57 -15.81
C ALA A 12 4.37 -1.05 -15.61
N ALA A 13 4.46 -0.28 -16.70
CA ALA A 13 4.60 1.18 -16.64
C ALA A 13 3.46 1.90 -15.90
N GLN A 14 2.27 1.30 -15.85
CA GLN A 14 1.10 1.83 -15.15
C GLN A 14 0.94 1.27 -13.73
N THR A 15 1.89 0.48 -13.24
CA THR A 15 1.85 -0.08 -11.88
C THR A 15 2.55 0.86 -10.91
N ARG A 16 1.80 1.34 -9.92
CA ARG A 16 2.35 2.04 -8.77
C ARG A 16 2.54 1.05 -7.62
N PHE A 17 3.78 0.81 -7.22
CA PHE A 17 4.12 -0.03 -6.09
C PHE A 17 4.38 0.83 -4.85
N GLU A 18 3.71 0.53 -3.75
CA GLU A 18 3.83 1.25 -2.48
C GLU A 18 4.39 0.31 -1.41
N LEU A 19 5.60 0.58 -0.95
CA LEU A 19 6.25 -0.19 0.12
C LEU A 19 6.18 0.60 1.43
N HIS A 20 5.44 0.08 2.40
CA HIS A 20 5.30 0.70 3.71
C HIS A 20 6.29 0.10 4.70
N SER A 21 6.99 0.94 5.46
CA SER A 21 8.00 0.50 6.45
C SER A 21 7.41 -0.27 7.63
N ARG A 22 6.11 -0.12 7.86
CA ARG A 22 5.33 -0.83 8.87
C ARG A 22 4.02 -1.27 8.21
N GLY A 23 3.68 -2.54 8.35
CA GLY A 23 2.33 -3.05 8.09
C GLY A 23 1.69 -3.46 9.40
N GLY A 24 0.40 -3.22 9.60
CA GLY A 24 -0.34 -3.91 10.67
C GLY A 24 -0.79 -5.30 10.22
N HIS A 25 -1.80 -5.85 10.91
CA HIS A 25 -2.10 -7.29 10.94
C HIS A 25 -2.19 -8.00 9.56
N VAL A 26 -2.53 -7.30 8.48
CA VAL A 26 -2.55 -7.83 7.10
C VAL A 26 -2.02 -6.81 6.07
N GLY A 27 -1.26 -5.79 6.50
CA GLY A 27 -0.82 -4.69 5.63
C GLY A 27 -1.88 -3.66 5.25
N PHE A 28 -3.13 -3.84 5.69
CA PHE A 28 -4.26 -2.94 5.41
C PHE A 28 -4.79 -2.18 6.63
N VAL A 29 -4.31 -2.48 7.83
CA VAL A 29 -4.75 -1.85 9.07
C VAL A 29 -3.54 -1.26 9.78
N ASP A 30 -3.65 -0.06 10.30
CA ASP A 30 -2.68 0.61 11.15
C ASP A 30 -3.34 1.13 12.43
N GLY A 31 -2.61 1.90 13.24
CA GLY A 31 -3.14 2.47 14.47
C GLY A 31 -3.19 1.48 15.63
N SER A 32 -4.20 1.63 16.48
CA SER A 32 -4.32 0.87 17.74
C SER A 32 -5.60 0.04 17.76
N LEU A 33 -5.69 -0.95 18.66
CA LEU A 33 -6.91 -1.78 18.80
C LEU A 33 -8.17 -0.95 19.07
N ARG A 34 -8.05 0.20 19.74
CA ARG A 34 -9.17 1.10 20.05
C ARG A 34 -9.45 2.14 18.97
N ASN A 35 -8.46 2.40 18.13
CA ASN A 35 -8.58 3.33 17.02
C ASN A 35 -7.80 2.76 15.82
N PRO A 36 -8.36 1.76 15.13
CA PRO A 36 -7.74 1.19 13.96
C PRO A 36 -7.87 2.16 12.78
N GLY A 37 -6.80 2.33 12.03
CA GLY A 37 -6.84 3.01 10.75
C GLY A 37 -6.93 1.98 9.62
N TYR A 38 -7.89 2.14 8.71
CA TYR A 38 -8.05 1.26 7.56
C TYR A 38 -7.44 1.89 6.32
N TYR A 39 -6.41 1.27 5.78
CA TYR A 39 -5.61 1.79 4.66
C TYR A 39 -6.45 2.01 3.40
N LEU A 40 -7.30 1.04 3.03
CA LEU A 40 -8.08 1.10 1.78
C LEU A 40 -9.09 2.24 1.76
N GLU A 41 -9.71 2.55 2.92
CA GLU A 41 -10.68 3.64 3.04
C GLU A 41 -10.06 5.00 2.73
N ARG A 42 -8.76 5.17 3.04
CA ARG A 42 -8.02 6.40 2.75
C ARG A 42 -7.39 6.36 1.35
N ARG A 43 -6.85 5.22 0.94
CA ARG A 43 -6.04 5.10 -0.29
C ARG A 43 -6.90 5.07 -1.55
N ILE A 44 -8.06 4.40 -1.55
CA ILE A 44 -8.92 4.31 -2.75
C ILE A 44 -9.39 5.70 -3.20
N PRO A 45 -9.96 6.56 -2.33
CA PRO A 45 -10.35 7.91 -2.73
C PRO A 45 -9.17 8.73 -3.25
N GLN A 46 -8.01 8.67 -2.58
CA GLN A 46 -6.82 9.39 -3.02
C GLN A 46 -6.36 8.92 -4.41
N TRP A 47 -6.36 7.61 -4.68
CA TRP A 47 -5.99 7.07 -5.99
C TRP A 47 -6.94 7.55 -7.10
N LEU A 48 -8.24 7.56 -6.83
CA LEU A 48 -9.25 8.07 -7.78
C LEU A 48 -9.04 9.56 -8.08
N LEU A 49 -8.63 10.36 -7.09
CA LEU A 49 -8.33 11.78 -7.26
C LEU A 49 -7.01 12.03 -7.98
N GLU A 50 -6.00 11.18 -7.80
CA GLU A 50 -4.71 11.27 -8.49
C GLU A 50 -4.81 10.90 -9.99
N GLY A 51 -5.78 10.06 -10.35
CA GLY A 51 -6.00 9.58 -11.71
C GLY A 51 -7.01 10.38 -12.55
N ASN A 52 -7.62 11.41 -11.96
CA ASN A 52 -8.59 12.30 -12.63
C ASN A 52 -7.96 13.64 -13.00
#